data_AF-A0AA87IFZ9-F1
#
_entry.id   AF-A0AA87IFZ9-F1
#
_cell.length_a   1.000
_cell.length_b   1.000
_cell.length_c   1.000
_cell.angle_alpha   90.00
_cell.angle_beta   90.00
_cell.angle_gamma   90.00
#
_symmetry.space_group_name_H-M   'P 1'
#
loop_
_entity.id
_entity.type
_entity.pdbx_description
1 polymer ?
#
loop_
_entity_poly.entity_id
_entity_poly.type
_entity_poly.pdbx_seq_one_letter_code
_entity_poly.pdbx_strand_id
1 'polypeptide(L)'
;MANGPVLVVDFGAQYAQLIARRVREAGVYSELVPHSMPVDEILAKDPKAIILSGGPASVFEPGAPTIDTKVFESGVPVLGICYGFQVMAYELGGKVDKAALGEYGKTSATIDDAAGILADSPAEQTTWMSHGVAVEQAPAGFEVLAHTEGAPVAAMADESRKLYGVQWHPEVKHSPLGQKLIENFLHRCAALPNDWDASSIIEDQVKKIREQVGDAEVICGLSGGVDSAVAAALVHKAIGDQLTCVFVDHGLLRKGEVEQVKHDFVAATGIRLITVDAADDFLDALAGVSEPERKRKIIGEKFIRTFEKAQRQVLEEAGARGKEVKFLVQGTLYPDVVESGGGDGAANIKSHHNVGGLPEDIKFQLIEPLRTLFKDEVRAIGTELGLPDEIVWRQPFRARVWASASSARSPRSASTCCARPTPSPARNSPRPVSTATSGSARSCFWLTFTLSASKATSAPTARRSSCARSARKTP
;
A
#
# COMPACT_ATOMS: atom_id res chain seq x y z
N MET A 1 17.99 -8.31 8.71
CA MET A 1 17.52 -9.51 7.98
C MET A 1 18.70 -10.27 7.46
N ALA A 2 18.84 -11.54 7.87
CA ALA A 2 20.03 -12.36 7.60
C ALA A 2 20.17 -12.77 6.13
N ASN A 3 19.08 -12.71 5.37
CA ASN A 3 19.01 -13.00 3.95
C ASN A 3 18.53 -11.74 3.21
N GLY A 4 19.28 -11.27 2.20
CA GLY A 4 18.92 -10.09 1.40
C GLY A 4 17.52 -10.18 0.75
N PRO A 5 16.99 -9.07 0.21
CA PRO A 5 15.61 -9.00 -0.25
C PRO A 5 15.35 -9.77 -1.55
N VAL A 6 14.10 -10.13 -1.78
CA VAL A 6 13.59 -10.34 -3.15
C VAL A 6 13.23 -8.98 -3.73
N LEU A 7 13.85 -8.59 -4.85
CA LEU A 7 13.56 -7.32 -5.50
C LEU A 7 12.49 -7.50 -6.57
N VAL A 8 11.42 -6.72 -6.46
CA VAL A 8 10.38 -6.62 -7.49
C VAL A 8 10.67 -5.37 -8.31
N VAL A 9 11.09 -5.55 -9.55
CA VAL A 9 11.36 -4.47 -10.49
C VAL A 9 10.03 -4.04 -11.13
N ASP A 10 9.63 -2.79 -10.91
CA ASP A 10 8.37 -2.25 -11.40
C ASP A 10 8.51 -1.61 -12.78
N PHE A 11 7.97 -2.28 -13.81
CA PHE A 11 7.83 -1.74 -15.17
C PHE A 11 6.55 -0.92 -15.38
N GLY A 12 5.93 -0.43 -14.30
CA GLY A 12 4.67 0.31 -14.32
C GLY A 12 3.44 -0.58 -14.20
N ALA A 13 3.59 -1.76 -13.59
CA ALA A 13 2.49 -2.69 -13.41
C ALA A 13 1.47 -2.12 -12.41
N GLN A 14 0.18 -2.22 -12.72
CA GLN A 14 -0.88 -1.94 -11.74
C GLN A 14 -0.75 -2.82 -10.48
N TYR A 15 -0.08 -3.97 -10.59
CA TYR A 15 -0.01 -5.01 -9.56
C TYR A 15 1.40 -5.22 -8.97
N ALA A 16 2.36 -4.31 -9.18
CA ALA A 16 3.73 -4.53 -8.70
C ALA A 16 3.82 -4.64 -7.16
N GLN A 17 3.03 -3.82 -6.44
CA GLN A 17 2.88 -3.97 -4.98
C GLN A 17 2.21 -5.30 -4.57
N LEU A 18 1.33 -5.85 -5.41
CA LEU A 18 0.69 -7.13 -5.15
C LEU A 18 1.69 -8.28 -5.29
N ILE A 19 2.60 -8.22 -6.26
CA ILE A 19 3.71 -9.19 -6.39
C ILE A 19 4.55 -9.17 -5.11
N ALA A 20 5.02 -8.00 -4.68
CA ALA A 20 5.78 -7.85 -3.43
C ALA A 20 5.01 -8.43 -2.23
N ARG A 21 3.71 -8.18 -2.15
CA ARG A 21 2.86 -8.76 -1.12
C ARG A 21 2.76 -10.29 -1.20
N ARG A 22 2.65 -10.88 -2.39
CA ARG A 22 2.61 -12.35 -2.56
C ARG A 22 3.91 -13.03 -2.16
N VAL A 23 5.05 -12.38 -2.39
CA VAL A 23 6.35 -12.86 -1.93
C VAL A 23 6.41 -12.91 -0.39
N ARG A 24 5.85 -11.90 0.28
CA ARG A 24 5.75 -11.88 1.75
C ARG A 24 4.71 -12.83 2.31
N GLU A 25 3.60 -13.05 1.60
CA GLU A 25 2.64 -14.11 1.93
C GLU A 25 3.26 -15.51 1.80
N ALA A 26 4.28 -15.67 0.94
CA ALA A 26 5.12 -16.87 0.87
C ALA A 26 6.26 -16.89 1.91
N GLY A 27 6.29 -15.93 2.83
CA GLY A 27 7.25 -15.94 3.94
C GLY A 27 8.67 -15.53 3.57
N VAL A 28 8.82 -14.68 2.54
CA VAL A 28 10.10 -14.08 2.15
C VAL A 28 10.00 -12.55 2.11
N TYR A 29 11.00 -11.84 2.62
CA TYR A 29 11.04 -10.38 2.54
C TYR A 29 11.23 -9.89 1.10
N SER A 30 10.50 -8.83 0.74
CA SER A 30 10.58 -8.22 -0.59
C SER A 30 10.62 -6.70 -0.57
N GLU A 31 11.27 -6.11 -1.57
CA GLU A 31 11.26 -4.67 -1.85
C GLU A 31 10.89 -4.38 -3.30
N LEU A 32 10.14 -3.31 -3.52
CA LEU A 32 9.86 -2.75 -4.84
C LEU A 32 10.98 -1.77 -5.24
N VAL A 33 11.48 -1.90 -6.46
CA VAL A 33 12.45 -0.98 -7.07
C VAL A 33 11.93 -0.53 -8.44
N PRO A 34 12.15 0.72 -8.86
CA PRO A 34 11.74 1.16 -10.19
C PRO A 34 12.61 0.51 -11.27
N HIS A 35 12.04 0.25 -12.44
CA HIS A 35 12.80 -0.25 -13.59
C HIS A 35 13.94 0.68 -14.05
N SER A 36 13.90 1.96 -13.68
CA SER A 36 14.93 2.95 -14.00
C SER A 36 16.15 2.88 -13.08
N MET A 37 16.11 2.08 -12.01
CA MET A 37 17.26 1.87 -11.13
C MET A 37 18.38 1.15 -11.92
N PRO A 38 19.61 1.68 -11.92
CA PRO A 38 20.73 1.01 -12.58
C PRO A 38 20.94 -0.40 -12.04
N VAL A 39 21.22 -1.37 -12.93
CA VAL A 39 21.37 -2.78 -12.51
C VAL A 39 22.50 -2.96 -11.50
N ASP A 40 23.58 -2.20 -11.60
CA ASP A 40 24.66 -2.25 -10.61
C ASP A 40 24.16 -1.84 -9.20
N GLU A 41 23.19 -0.91 -9.10
CA GLU A 41 22.54 -0.55 -7.82
C GLU A 41 21.55 -1.61 -7.35
N ILE A 42 20.82 -2.25 -8.28
CA ILE A 42 19.94 -3.39 -7.98
C ILE A 42 20.77 -4.53 -7.37
N LEU A 43 21.91 -4.87 -7.98
CA LEU A 43 22.79 -5.95 -7.51
C LEU A 43 23.54 -5.57 -6.21
N ALA A 44 23.85 -4.29 -6.01
CA ALA A 44 24.48 -3.80 -4.76
C ALA A 44 23.59 -3.98 -3.52
N LYS A 45 22.27 -4.19 -3.70
CA LYS A 45 21.34 -4.57 -2.62
C LYS A 45 21.46 -6.04 -2.19
N ASP A 46 22.35 -6.83 -2.80
CA ASP A 46 22.51 -8.28 -2.59
C ASP A 46 21.18 -9.04 -2.66
N PRO A 47 20.43 -8.92 -3.79
CA PRO A 47 19.14 -9.56 -3.93
C PRO A 47 19.28 -11.08 -3.93
N LYS A 48 18.35 -11.77 -3.26
CA LYS A 48 18.31 -13.24 -3.27
C LYS A 48 17.47 -13.82 -4.39
N ALA A 49 16.56 -13.01 -4.93
CA ALA A 49 15.87 -13.25 -6.19
C ALA A 49 15.38 -11.91 -6.76
N ILE A 50 15.12 -11.87 -8.06
CA ILE A 50 14.57 -10.70 -8.76
C ILE A 50 13.28 -11.12 -9.47
N ILE A 51 12.22 -10.32 -9.33
CA ILE A 51 10.97 -10.50 -10.06
C ILE A 51 10.75 -9.28 -10.96
N LEU A 52 10.70 -9.51 -12.25
CA LEU A 52 10.38 -8.51 -13.28
C LEU A 52 8.87 -8.44 -13.44
N SER A 53 8.25 -7.32 -13.04
CA SER A 53 6.80 -7.19 -13.05
C SER A 53 6.21 -7.07 -14.46
N GLY A 54 4.88 -7.12 -14.54
CA GLY A 54 4.16 -6.74 -15.76
C GLY A 54 4.27 -5.24 -16.05
N GLY A 55 3.61 -4.79 -17.12
CA GLY A 55 3.61 -3.39 -17.51
C GLY A 55 2.62 -3.15 -18.63
N PRO A 56 2.14 -1.91 -18.82
CA PRO A 56 1.22 -1.58 -19.90
C PRO A 56 1.92 -1.40 -21.26
N ALA A 57 3.26 -1.32 -21.25
CA ALA A 57 4.06 -1.07 -22.43
C ALA A 57 4.14 -2.31 -23.33
N SER A 58 4.50 -2.09 -24.60
CA SER A 58 4.91 -3.14 -25.52
C SER A 58 6.41 -3.06 -25.74
N VAL A 59 7.11 -4.20 -25.73
CA VAL A 59 8.59 -4.26 -25.81
C VAL A 59 9.17 -3.61 -27.07
N PHE A 60 8.38 -3.43 -28.13
CA PHE A 60 8.81 -2.80 -29.39
C PHE A 60 8.66 -1.29 -29.41
N GLU A 61 7.97 -0.69 -28.43
CA GLU A 61 7.71 0.74 -28.44
C GLU A 61 9.00 1.53 -28.15
N PRO A 62 9.29 2.60 -28.91
CA PRO A 62 10.43 3.46 -28.61
C PRO A 62 10.33 4.02 -27.18
N GLY A 63 11.35 3.77 -26.36
CA GLY A 63 11.37 4.19 -24.96
C GLY A 63 10.57 3.28 -24.03
N ALA A 64 10.14 2.10 -24.48
CA ALA A 64 9.56 1.09 -23.60
C ALA A 64 10.51 0.76 -22.45
N PRO A 65 10.00 0.60 -21.22
CA PRO A 65 10.82 0.20 -20.07
C PRO A 65 11.59 -1.11 -20.34
N THR A 66 12.90 -1.11 -20.16
CA THR A 66 13.74 -2.32 -20.26
C THR A 66 14.68 -2.43 -19.04
N ILE A 67 15.47 -3.50 -18.98
CA ILE A 67 16.49 -3.75 -17.97
C ILE A 67 17.77 -4.24 -18.65
N ASP A 68 18.93 -3.86 -18.11
CA ASP A 68 20.23 -4.29 -18.62
C ASP A 68 20.41 -5.81 -18.44
N THR A 69 20.90 -6.50 -19.48
CA THR A 69 21.09 -7.96 -19.54
C THR A 69 21.99 -8.50 -18.44
N LYS A 70 22.85 -7.66 -17.85
CA LYS A 70 23.62 -7.99 -16.64
C LYS A 70 22.77 -8.62 -15.54
N VAL A 71 21.48 -8.25 -15.44
CA VAL A 71 20.57 -8.85 -14.44
C VAL A 71 20.45 -10.36 -14.63
N PHE A 72 20.39 -10.83 -15.88
CA PHE A 72 20.26 -12.24 -16.25
C PHE A 72 21.59 -13.00 -16.18
N GLU A 73 22.71 -12.28 -16.21
CA GLU A 73 24.07 -12.83 -16.11
C GLU A 73 24.58 -12.89 -14.66
N SER A 74 23.87 -12.27 -13.72
CA SER A 74 24.29 -12.13 -12.32
C SER A 74 24.32 -13.44 -11.52
N GLY A 75 23.65 -14.49 -12.00
CA GLY A 75 23.44 -15.75 -11.26
C GLY A 75 22.38 -15.66 -10.15
N VAL A 76 21.77 -14.50 -9.95
CA VAL A 76 20.60 -14.33 -9.08
C VAL A 76 19.37 -14.90 -9.79
N PRO A 77 18.54 -15.73 -9.14
CA PRO A 77 17.30 -16.25 -9.74
C PRO A 77 16.37 -15.11 -10.19
N VAL A 78 15.87 -15.18 -11.43
CA VAL A 78 14.98 -14.16 -12.00
C VAL A 78 13.66 -14.77 -12.47
N LEU A 79 12.54 -14.15 -12.07
CA LEU A 79 11.20 -14.47 -12.57
C LEU A 79 10.64 -13.30 -13.39
N GLY A 80 10.33 -13.54 -14.67
CA GLY A 80 9.59 -12.62 -15.52
C GLY A 80 8.08 -12.87 -15.46
N ILE A 81 7.29 -11.81 -15.28
CA ILE A 81 5.82 -11.89 -15.29
C ILE A 81 5.27 -10.99 -16.40
N CYS A 82 4.48 -11.56 -17.32
CA CYS A 82 3.85 -10.86 -18.42
C CYS A 82 4.85 -9.99 -19.22
N TYR A 83 4.84 -8.66 -19.06
CA TYR A 83 5.81 -7.77 -19.68
C TYR A 83 7.26 -8.10 -19.29
N GLY A 84 7.55 -8.37 -18.02
CA GLY A 84 8.89 -8.77 -17.58
C GLY A 84 9.36 -10.09 -18.19
N PHE A 85 8.43 -11.00 -18.47
CA PHE A 85 8.70 -12.23 -19.23
C PHE A 85 9.03 -11.93 -20.69
N GLN A 86 8.31 -11.00 -21.32
CA GLN A 86 8.59 -10.56 -22.69
C GLN A 86 9.93 -9.84 -22.82
N VAL A 87 10.27 -8.95 -21.87
CA VAL A 87 11.57 -8.27 -21.80
C VAL A 87 12.69 -9.30 -21.68
N MET A 88 12.57 -10.27 -20.76
CA MET A 88 13.54 -11.35 -20.61
C MET A 88 13.71 -12.14 -21.91
N ALA A 89 12.61 -12.52 -22.56
CA ALA A 89 12.67 -13.24 -23.83
C ALA A 89 13.34 -12.41 -24.93
N TYR A 90 12.96 -11.15 -25.07
CA TYR A 90 13.46 -10.24 -26.11
C TYR A 90 14.96 -9.96 -25.95
N GLU A 91 15.40 -9.56 -24.77
CA GLU A 91 16.80 -9.20 -24.49
C GLU A 91 17.75 -10.41 -24.61
N LEU A 92 17.24 -11.63 -24.39
CA LEU A 92 18.00 -12.88 -24.55
C LEU A 92 17.92 -13.46 -25.98
N GLY A 93 17.33 -12.74 -26.94
CA GLY A 93 17.30 -13.11 -28.35
C GLY A 93 16.19 -14.09 -28.74
N GLY A 94 15.16 -14.25 -27.90
CA GLY A 94 13.92 -14.93 -28.25
C GLY A 94 13.11 -14.14 -29.29
N LYS A 95 12.20 -14.82 -29.98
CA LYS A 95 11.29 -14.17 -30.94
C LYS A 95 10.03 -13.75 -30.20
N VAL A 96 9.87 -12.44 -30.03
CA VAL A 96 8.65 -11.82 -29.49
C VAL A 96 7.96 -11.10 -30.63
N ASP A 97 6.64 -11.25 -30.77
CA ASP A 97 5.85 -10.53 -31.78
C ASP A 97 4.45 -10.20 -31.25
N LYS A 98 3.71 -9.38 -31.98
CA LYS A 98 2.28 -9.16 -31.71
C LYS A 98 1.55 -10.50 -31.74
N ALA A 99 0.81 -10.77 -30.68
CA ALA A 99 0.03 -12.00 -30.59
C ALA A 99 -1.02 -12.01 -31.72
N ALA A 100 -1.13 -13.14 -32.43
CA ALA A 100 -2.16 -13.32 -33.45
C ALA A 100 -3.58 -13.17 -32.85
N LEU A 101 -3.73 -13.57 -31.59
CA LEU A 101 -4.90 -13.36 -30.75
C LEU A 101 -4.44 -12.78 -29.41
N GLY A 102 -4.74 -11.50 -29.16
CA GLY A 102 -4.49 -10.91 -27.84
C GLY A 102 -5.40 -11.53 -26.78
N GLU A 103 -4.84 -11.87 -25.61
CA GLU A 103 -5.57 -12.53 -24.53
C GLU A 103 -5.71 -11.59 -23.33
N TYR A 104 -6.96 -11.33 -22.95
CA TYR A 104 -7.30 -10.47 -21.82
C TYR A 104 -8.35 -11.14 -20.95
N GLY A 105 -7.94 -11.57 -19.76
CA GLY A 105 -8.80 -12.21 -18.78
C GLY A 105 -8.48 -13.68 -18.56
N LYS A 106 -9.51 -14.47 -18.26
CA LYS A 106 -9.37 -15.90 -17.95
C LYS A 106 -9.03 -16.68 -19.22
N THR A 107 -7.92 -17.40 -19.19
CA THR A 107 -7.43 -18.23 -20.29
C THR A 107 -7.07 -19.62 -19.76
N SER A 108 -7.34 -20.67 -20.53
CA SER A 108 -6.85 -22.02 -20.22
C SER A 108 -5.42 -22.15 -20.73
N ALA A 109 -4.49 -22.52 -19.85
CA ALA A 109 -3.12 -22.82 -20.21
C ALA A 109 -2.86 -24.31 -20.12
N THR A 110 -2.26 -24.87 -21.17
CA THR A 110 -1.80 -26.26 -21.23
C THR A 110 -0.38 -26.31 -20.68
N ILE A 111 -0.13 -27.22 -19.74
CA ILE A 111 1.16 -27.42 -19.09
C ILE A 111 1.85 -28.60 -19.75
N ASP A 112 2.89 -28.32 -20.51
CA ASP A 112 3.69 -29.29 -21.26
C ASP A 112 4.66 -30.03 -20.34
N ASP A 113 5.23 -29.31 -19.37
CA ASP A 113 6.07 -29.88 -18.31
C ASP A 113 5.78 -29.21 -16.96
N ALA A 114 5.45 -30.03 -15.96
CA ALA A 114 5.15 -29.62 -14.60
C ALA A 114 6.42 -29.70 -13.72
N ALA A 115 7.51 -29.09 -14.19
CA ALA A 115 8.79 -29.01 -13.50
C ALA A 115 9.07 -27.59 -12.95
N GLY A 116 10.05 -27.49 -12.04
CA GLY A 116 10.56 -26.21 -11.53
C GLY A 116 9.46 -25.27 -10.99
N ILE A 117 9.31 -24.11 -11.63
CA ILE A 117 8.31 -23.09 -11.26
C ILE A 117 6.86 -23.58 -11.40
N LEU A 118 6.59 -24.55 -12.29
CA LEU A 118 5.27 -25.15 -12.51
C LEU A 118 5.12 -26.52 -11.80
N ALA A 119 6.00 -26.82 -10.86
CA ALA A 119 5.92 -28.08 -10.14
C ALA A 119 4.56 -28.27 -9.46
N ASP A 120 4.03 -29.49 -9.58
CA ASP A 120 2.73 -29.89 -9.07
C ASP A 120 1.54 -29.12 -9.70
N SER A 121 1.71 -28.58 -10.90
CA SER A 121 0.61 -28.07 -11.73
C SER A 121 -0.13 -29.22 -12.44
N PRO A 122 -1.45 -29.13 -12.61
CA PRO A 122 -2.21 -30.03 -13.49
C PRO A 122 -1.85 -29.77 -14.97
N ALA A 123 -2.18 -30.71 -15.84
CA ALA A 123 -1.96 -30.59 -17.29
C ALA A 123 -2.68 -29.39 -17.93
N GLU A 124 -3.76 -28.91 -17.31
CA GLU A 124 -4.45 -27.68 -17.70
C GLU A 124 -4.78 -26.84 -16.47
N GLN A 125 -4.58 -25.52 -16.55
CA GLN A 125 -4.96 -24.60 -15.49
C GLN A 125 -5.54 -23.29 -16.02
N THR A 126 -6.46 -22.71 -15.25
CA THR A 126 -6.96 -21.37 -15.51
C THR A 126 -5.94 -20.32 -15.08
N THR A 127 -5.59 -19.43 -15.99
CA THR A 127 -4.65 -18.32 -15.77
C THR A 127 -5.31 -16.98 -16.11
N TRP A 128 -4.71 -15.89 -15.65
CA TRP A 128 -5.12 -14.53 -16.00
C TRP A 128 -4.12 -13.87 -16.95
N MET A 129 -4.51 -13.78 -18.22
CA MET A 129 -3.72 -13.15 -19.27
C MET A 129 -4.08 -11.67 -19.41
N SER A 130 -3.11 -10.86 -19.83
CA SER A 130 -3.32 -9.45 -20.17
C SER A 130 -2.24 -8.99 -21.16
N HIS A 131 -2.27 -9.52 -22.38
CA HIS A 131 -1.23 -9.27 -23.38
C HIS A 131 -1.78 -9.09 -24.80
N GLY A 132 -1.10 -8.26 -25.58
CA GLY A 132 -1.25 -8.16 -27.04
C GLY A 132 0.01 -8.58 -27.79
N VAL A 133 1.00 -9.10 -27.06
CA VAL A 133 2.33 -9.49 -27.50
C VAL A 133 2.62 -10.84 -26.87
N ALA A 134 3.17 -11.77 -27.64
CA ALA A 134 3.50 -13.11 -27.18
C ALA A 134 4.93 -13.47 -27.57
N VAL A 135 5.53 -14.35 -26.78
CA VAL A 135 6.80 -15.00 -27.13
C VAL A 135 6.46 -16.14 -28.09
N GLU A 136 6.89 -16.03 -29.34
CA GLU A 136 6.69 -17.07 -30.36
C GLU A 136 7.77 -18.15 -30.27
N GLN A 137 8.99 -17.76 -29.91
CA GLN A 137 10.12 -18.67 -29.75
C GLN A 137 10.91 -18.30 -28.51
N ALA A 138 11.07 -19.25 -27.60
CA ALA A 138 11.89 -19.07 -26.41
C ALA A 138 13.37 -18.84 -26.77
N PRO A 139 14.13 -18.07 -25.97
CA PRO A 139 15.55 -17.88 -26.18
C PRO A 139 16.32 -19.20 -26.11
N ALA A 140 17.52 -19.24 -26.69
CA ALA A 140 18.37 -20.44 -26.62
C ALA A 140 18.68 -20.81 -25.16
N GLY A 141 18.57 -22.11 -24.85
CA GLY A 141 18.77 -22.66 -23.50
C GLY A 141 17.51 -22.73 -22.64
N PHE A 142 16.40 -22.10 -23.06
CA PHE A 142 15.13 -22.22 -22.37
C PHE A 142 14.32 -23.43 -22.84
N GLU A 143 13.70 -24.10 -21.88
CA GLU A 143 12.66 -25.09 -22.10
C GLU A 143 11.29 -24.43 -22.00
N VAL A 144 10.38 -24.76 -22.91
CA VAL A 144 8.99 -24.29 -22.89
C VAL A 144 8.19 -25.22 -21.98
N LEU A 145 7.55 -24.65 -20.95
CA LEU A 145 6.83 -25.41 -19.93
C LEU A 145 5.31 -25.38 -20.11
N ALA A 146 4.79 -24.38 -20.82
CA ALA A 146 3.36 -24.22 -21.05
C ALA A 146 3.07 -23.38 -22.29
N HIS A 147 1.89 -23.59 -22.89
CA HIS A 147 1.36 -22.80 -24.00
C HIS A 147 -0.14 -22.51 -23.83
N THR A 148 -0.64 -21.55 -24.60
CA THR A 148 -2.07 -21.27 -24.79
C THR A 148 -2.42 -21.22 -26.27
N GLU A 149 -3.71 -21.04 -26.59
CA GLU A 149 -4.15 -20.80 -27.97
C GLU A 149 -3.52 -19.53 -28.56
N GLY A 150 -3.38 -18.46 -27.76
CA GLY A 150 -2.82 -17.17 -28.19
C GLY A 150 -1.31 -17.00 -27.99
N ALA A 151 -0.65 -17.88 -27.24
CA ALA A 151 0.77 -17.77 -26.90
C ALA A 151 1.48 -19.15 -26.95
N PRO A 152 2.28 -19.42 -28.01
CA PRO A 152 3.05 -20.66 -28.13
C PRO A 152 4.04 -20.89 -26.99
N VAL A 153 4.56 -19.82 -26.40
CA VAL A 153 5.38 -19.86 -25.17
C VAL A 153 4.65 -19.05 -24.10
N ALA A 154 3.91 -19.73 -23.25
CA ALA A 154 3.22 -19.13 -22.11
C ALA A 154 4.02 -19.25 -20.80
N ALA A 155 4.92 -20.23 -20.70
CA ALA A 155 5.92 -20.32 -19.64
C ALA A 155 7.23 -20.91 -20.17
N MET A 156 8.35 -20.45 -19.63
CA MET A 156 9.67 -20.98 -19.97
C MET A 156 10.61 -20.96 -18.77
N ALA A 157 11.60 -21.85 -18.78
CA ALA A 157 12.64 -21.92 -17.77
C ALA A 157 14.01 -22.26 -18.37
N ASP A 158 15.06 -21.67 -17.80
CA ASP A 158 16.44 -22.10 -17.93
C ASP A 158 16.97 -22.37 -16.52
N GLU A 159 16.96 -23.64 -16.12
CA GLU A 159 17.38 -24.07 -14.78
C GLU A 159 18.88 -23.81 -14.53
N SER A 160 19.71 -23.81 -15.58
CA SER A 160 21.15 -23.59 -15.45
C SER A 160 21.49 -22.16 -15.05
N ARG A 161 20.76 -21.20 -15.64
CA ARG A 161 20.88 -19.76 -15.34
C ARG A 161 19.89 -19.28 -14.28
N LYS A 162 18.97 -20.14 -13.83
CA LYS A 162 17.88 -19.84 -12.89
C LYS A 162 16.97 -18.70 -13.38
N LEU A 163 16.65 -18.73 -14.68
CA LEU A 163 15.80 -17.76 -15.32
C LEU A 163 14.45 -18.39 -15.63
N TYR A 164 13.39 -17.73 -15.23
CA TYR A 164 12.04 -18.27 -15.28
C TYR A 164 11.10 -17.20 -15.78
N GLY A 165 10.03 -17.57 -16.48
CA GLY A 165 9.01 -16.60 -16.80
C GLY A 165 7.68 -17.18 -17.21
N VAL A 166 6.64 -16.38 -16.99
CA VAL A 166 5.25 -16.70 -17.31
C VAL A 166 4.56 -15.52 -17.96
N GLN A 167 3.72 -15.79 -18.96
CA GLN A 167 2.96 -14.77 -19.68
C GLN A 167 1.73 -14.28 -18.89
N TRP A 168 1.23 -15.08 -17.95
CA TRP A 168 0.08 -14.73 -17.10
C TRP A 168 0.50 -14.04 -15.80
N HIS A 169 -0.48 -13.50 -15.08
CA HIS A 169 -0.28 -12.86 -13.78
C HIS A 169 -0.52 -13.87 -12.63
N PRO A 170 0.51 -14.45 -12.00
CA PRO A 170 0.35 -15.35 -10.86
C PRO A 170 -0.06 -14.61 -9.57
N GLU A 171 0.15 -13.31 -9.47
CA GLU A 171 -0.12 -12.50 -8.28
C GLU A 171 -1.63 -12.26 -8.03
N VAL A 172 -2.44 -12.37 -9.07
CA VAL A 172 -3.88 -12.11 -9.02
C VAL A 172 -4.68 -13.37 -8.68
N LYS A 173 -5.80 -13.20 -7.94
CA LYS A 173 -6.68 -14.30 -7.54
C LYS A 173 -7.34 -15.06 -8.70
N HIS A 174 -7.35 -14.47 -9.90
CA HIS A 174 -7.90 -15.09 -11.09
C HIS A 174 -7.02 -16.21 -11.66
N SER A 175 -5.76 -16.32 -11.21
CA SER A 175 -4.87 -17.45 -11.42
C SER A 175 -4.85 -18.30 -10.14
N PRO A 176 -5.69 -19.34 -9.98
CA PRO A 176 -5.88 -20.01 -8.69
C PRO A 176 -4.61 -20.67 -8.13
N LEU A 177 -3.70 -21.11 -9.01
CA LEU A 177 -2.41 -21.70 -8.65
C LEU A 177 -1.25 -20.68 -8.67
N GLY A 178 -1.56 -19.39 -8.83
CA GLY A 178 -0.54 -18.35 -8.95
C GLY A 178 0.31 -18.15 -7.70
N GLN A 179 -0.29 -18.25 -6.50
CA GLN A 179 0.48 -18.22 -5.25
C GLN A 179 1.47 -19.39 -5.16
N LYS A 180 1.03 -20.60 -5.54
CA LYS A 180 1.88 -21.81 -5.55
C LYS A 180 3.05 -21.67 -6.53
N LEU A 181 2.84 -21.02 -7.67
CA LEU A 181 3.92 -20.70 -8.61
C LEU A 181 4.97 -19.79 -8.00
N ILE A 182 4.54 -18.73 -7.29
CA ILE A 182 5.45 -17.81 -6.59
C ILE A 182 6.21 -18.57 -5.48
N GLU A 183 5.55 -19.44 -4.72
CA GLU A 183 6.19 -20.30 -3.71
C GLU A 183 7.19 -21.28 -4.32
N ASN A 184 6.87 -21.89 -5.47
CA ASN A 184 7.81 -22.76 -6.20
C ASN A 184 9.05 -21.97 -6.64
N PHE A 185 8.87 -20.78 -7.22
CA PHE A 185 10.00 -19.94 -7.60
C PHE A 185 10.88 -19.59 -6.39
N LEU A 186 10.28 -19.14 -5.28
CA LEU A 186 11.04 -18.68 -4.11
C LEU A 186 11.73 -19.83 -3.38
N HIS A 187 11.03 -20.92 -3.10
CA HIS A 187 11.53 -21.98 -2.22
C HIS A 187 12.19 -23.14 -2.98
N ARG A 188 11.71 -23.48 -4.17
CA ARG A 188 12.30 -24.58 -4.97
C ARG A 188 13.40 -24.08 -5.89
N CYS A 189 13.14 -23.03 -6.66
CA CYS A 189 14.09 -22.54 -7.67
C CYS A 189 15.17 -21.64 -7.05
N ALA A 190 14.78 -20.69 -6.20
CA ALA A 190 15.70 -19.77 -5.53
C ALA A 190 16.23 -20.29 -4.18
N ALA A 191 15.69 -21.41 -3.67
CA ALA A 191 16.10 -22.04 -2.42
C ALA A 191 16.07 -21.10 -1.19
N LEU A 192 15.11 -20.16 -1.17
CA LEU A 192 14.96 -19.20 -0.09
C LEU A 192 14.22 -19.82 1.10
N PRO A 193 14.67 -19.55 2.35
CA PRO A 193 13.95 -19.99 3.53
C PRO A 193 12.64 -19.23 3.68
N ASN A 194 11.72 -19.82 4.45
CA ASN A 194 10.51 -19.16 4.93
C ASN A 194 10.80 -18.59 6.32
N ASP A 195 11.41 -17.40 6.38
CA ASP A 195 11.89 -16.75 7.61
C ASP A 195 11.24 -15.38 7.88
N TRP A 196 10.26 -14.99 7.07
CA TRP A 196 9.51 -13.74 7.21
C TRP A 196 8.09 -13.99 7.75
N ASP A 197 7.94 -13.89 9.07
CA ASP A 197 6.66 -14.00 9.76
C ASP A 197 6.53 -12.94 10.87
N ALA A 198 5.35 -12.85 11.49
CA ALA A 198 5.08 -11.83 12.50
C ALA A 198 6.06 -11.89 13.68
N SER A 199 6.43 -13.09 14.13
CA SER A 199 7.33 -13.29 15.27
C SER A 199 8.75 -12.87 14.91
N SER A 200 9.27 -13.29 13.74
CA SER A 200 10.61 -12.92 13.28
C SER A 200 10.74 -11.42 13.01
N ILE A 201 9.69 -10.79 12.47
CA ILE A 201 9.63 -9.33 12.28
C ILE A 201 9.66 -8.61 13.64
N ILE A 202 8.87 -9.06 14.62
CA ILE A 202 8.86 -8.44 15.95
C ILE A 202 10.25 -8.51 16.58
N GLU A 203 10.92 -9.66 16.53
CA GLU A 203 12.26 -9.84 17.09
C GLU A 203 13.30 -8.91 16.44
N ASP A 204 13.34 -8.85 15.10
CA ASP A 204 14.26 -7.97 14.36
C ASP A 204 14.00 -6.48 14.67
N GLN A 205 12.72 -6.07 14.72
CA GLN A 205 12.36 -4.68 15.04
C GLN A 205 12.68 -4.32 16.48
N VAL A 206 12.38 -5.20 17.45
CA VAL A 206 12.71 -4.99 18.86
C VAL A 206 14.21 -4.78 19.04
N LYS A 207 15.03 -5.59 18.38
CA LYS A 207 16.49 -5.43 18.41
C LYS A 207 16.93 -4.08 17.86
N LYS A 208 16.47 -3.71 16.66
CA LYS A 208 16.79 -2.43 16.01
C LYS A 208 16.38 -1.22 16.86
N ILE A 209 15.17 -1.26 17.43
CA ILE A 209 14.66 -0.17 18.26
C ILE A 209 15.50 -0.03 19.53
N ARG A 210 15.86 -1.13 20.20
CA ARG A 210 16.74 -1.09 21.39
C ARG A 210 18.10 -0.48 21.08
N GLU A 211 18.72 -0.90 19.97
CA GLU A 211 20.01 -0.38 19.52
C GLU A 211 19.94 1.11 19.15
N GLN A 212 18.85 1.54 18.51
CA GLN A 212 18.65 2.94 18.12
C GLN A 212 18.35 3.86 19.31
N VAL A 213 17.50 3.42 20.25
CA VAL A 213 16.99 4.26 21.35
C VAL A 213 17.97 4.36 22.51
N GLY A 214 18.64 3.26 22.87
CA GLY A 214 19.46 3.20 24.07
C GLY A 214 18.64 3.53 25.33
N ASP A 215 19.10 4.54 26.08
CA ASP A 215 18.52 4.99 27.35
C ASP A 215 17.64 6.25 27.24
N ALA A 216 17.34 6.69 26.01
CA ALA A 216 16.58 7.90 25.73
C ALA A 216 15.08 7.67 25.83
N GLU A 217 14.35 8.73 26.20
CA GLU A 217 12.89 8.69 26.26
C GLU A 217 12.29 8.88 24.87
N VAL A 218 11.13 8.25 24.65
CA VAL A 218 10.47 8.17 23.35
C VAL A 218 9.02 8.61 23.50
N ILE A 219 8.56 9.45 22.56
CA ILE A 219 7.16 9.88 22.50
C ILE A 219 6.47 9.26 21.28
N CYS A 220 5.21 8.85 21.44
CA CYS A 220 4.38 8.37 20.34
C CYS A 220 3.03 9.10 20.31
N GLY A 221 2.64 9.58 19.14
CA GLY A 221 1.28 10.09 18.91
C GLY A 221 0.33 8.95 18.57
N LEU A 222 -0.57 8.60 19.49
CA LEU A 222 -1.64 7.64 19.21
C LEU A 222 -2.81 8.35 18.53
N SER A 223 -3.22 7.80 17.39
CA SER A 223 -4.41 8.28 16.66
C SER A 223 -5.67 7.45 16.95
N GLY A 224 -5.51 6.37 17.71
CA GLY A 224 -6.49 5.30 17.84
C GLY A 224 -6.47 4.30 16.67
N GLY A 225 -5.89 4.64 15.52
CA GLY A 225 -5.74 3.72 14.39
C GLY A 225 -4.82 2.54 14.69
N VAL A 226 -5.04 1.42 13.97
CA VAL A 226 -4.24 0.20 14.13
C VAL A 226 -2.74 0.43 13.93
N ASP A 227 -2.34 1.29 12.98
CA ASP A 227 -0.91 1.51 12.68
C ASP A 227 -0.18 2.15 13.85
N SER A 228 -0.76 3.22 14.42
CA SER A 228 -0.17 3.86 15.61
C SER A 228 -0.21 2.95 16.84
N ALA A 229 -1.25 2.12 16.99
CA ALA A 229 -1.36 1.18 18.11
C ALA A 229 -0.31 0.07 18.03
N VAL A 230 -0.12 -0.53 16.86
CA VAL A 230 0.89 -1.57 16.63
C VAL A 230 2.30 -0.99 16.73
N ALA A 231 2.56 0.20 16.17
CA ALA A 231 3.84 0.87 16.31
C ALA A 231 4.19 1.14 17.78
N ALA A 232 3.22 1.66 18.56
CA ALA A 232 3.40 1.89 19.99
C ALA A 232 3.64 0.59 20.76
N ALA A 233 2.87 -0.46 20.51
CA ALA A 233 3.04 -1.76 21.16
C ALA A 233 4.40 -2.40 20.84
N LEU A 234 4.86 -2.30 19.59
CA LEU A 234 6.15 -2.82 19.16
C LEU A 234 7.31 -2.07 19.82
N VAL A 235 7.24 -0.73 19.86
CA VAL A 235 8.24 0.08 20.56
C VAL A 235 8.21 -0.21 22.07
N HIS A 236 7.04 -0.32 22.68
CA HIS A 236 6.94 -0.67 24.11
C HIS A 236 7.54 -2.03 24.42
N LYS A 237 7.30 -3.05 23.59
CA LYS A 237 7.97 -4.36 23.73
C LYS A 237 9.49 -4.26 23.67
N ALA A 238 10.01 -3.28 22.93
CA ALA A 238 11.44 -3.02 22.84
C ALA A 238 12.00 -2.30 24.06
N ILE A 239 11.40 -1.18 24.50
CA ILE A 239 12.02 -0.25 25.45
C ILE A 239 11.25 -0.05 26.76
N GLY A 240 10.10 -0.69 26.93
CA GLY A 240 9.27 -0.63 28.13
C GLY A 240 8.81 0.79 28.46
N ASP A 241 9.07 1.19 29.71
CA ASP A 241 8.61 2.46 30.31
C ASP A 241 9.28 3.71 29.73
N GLN A 242 10.28 3.56 28.86
CA GLN A 242 10.88 4.67 28.10
C GLN A 242 9.89 5.28 27.09
N LEU A 243 8.82 4.57 26.74
CA LEU A 243 7.78 5.05 25.84
C LEU A 243 6.65 5.76 26.60
N THR A 244 6.37 7.00 26.20
CA THR A 244 5.14 7.71 26.57
C THR A 244 4.27 7.96 25.34
N CYS A 245 3.04 7.50 25.37
CA CYS A 245 2.05 7.76 24.33
C CYS A 245 1.20 8.98 24.66
N VAL A 246 0.90 9.80 23.65
CA VAL A 246 -0.02 10.93 23.74
C VAL A 246 -1.20 10.69 22.80
N PHE A 247 -2.41 10.76 23.34
CA PHE A 247 -3.66 10.65 22.59
C PHE A 247 -4.45 11.95 22.74
N VAL A 248 -4.77 12.59 21.60
CA VAL A 248 -5.54 13.83 21.56
C VAL A 248 -6.98 13.51 21.14
N ASP A 249 -7.91 13.66 22.07
CA ASP A 249 -9.33 13.63 21.77
C ASP A 249 -9.76 14.98 21.20
N HIS A 250 -9.87 15.03 19.88
CA HIS A 250 -10.31 16.21 19.13
C HIS A 250 -11.84 16.26 18.95
N GLY A 251 -12.62 15.38 19.59
CA GLY A 251 -14.09 15.39 19.53
C GLY A 251 -14.72 14.95 18.20
N LEU A 252 -13.93 14.35 17.29
CA LEU A 252 -14.39 13.90 15.96
C LEU A 252 -14.19 12.39 15.76
N LEU A 253 -14.03 11.67 16.86
CA LEU A 253 -13.86 10.21 16.89
C LEU A 253 -15.23 9.51 16.91
N ARG A 254 -15.25 8.19 16.67
CA ARG A 254 -16.50 7.43 16.76
C ARG A 254 -16.97 7.34 18.22
N LYS A 255 -18.27 7.13 18.39
CA LYS A 255 -18.87 6.90 19.71
C LYS A 255 -18.17 5.71 20.40
N GLY A 256 -17.66 5.94 21.60
CA GLY A 256 -16.97 4.93 22.43
C GLY A 256 -15.50 4.72 22.09
N GLU A 257 -14.97 5.34 21.03
CA GLU A 257 -13.57 5.13 20.59
C GLU A 257 -12.56 5.68 21.59
N VAL A 258 -12.88 6.79 22.25
CA VAL A 258 -12.04 7.40 23.29
C VAL A 258 -11.86 6.45 24.47
N GLU A 259 -12.97 5.86 24.95
CA GLU A 259 -12.94 4.93 26.07
C GLU A 259 -12.21 3.63 25.72
N GLN A 260 -12.39 3.11 24.50
CA GLN A 260 -11.65 1.95 24.01
C GLN A 260 -10.13 2.20 23.99
N VAL A 261 -9.68 3.38 23.56
CA VAL A 261 -8.25 3.72 23.56
C VAL A 261 -7.75 3.96 24.98
N LYS A 262 -8.51 4.63 25.83
CA LYS A 262 -8.09 4.91 27.22
C LYS A 262 -8.00 3.65 28.08
N HIS A 263 -8.94 2.72 27.92
CA HIS A 263 -9.04 1.54 28.78
C HIS A 263 -8.45 0.31 28.12
N ASP A 264 -8.94 -0.10 26.95
CA ASP A 264 -8.59 -1.40 26.36
C ASP A 264 -7.12 -1.43 25.90
N PHE A 265 -6.64 -0.35 25.28
CA PHE A 265 -5.24 -0.28 24.85
C PHE A 265 -4.28 -0.24 26.05
N VAL A 266 -4.57 0.56 27.08
CA VAL A 266 -3.72 0.65 28.27
C VAL A 266 -3.76 -0.65 29.08
N ALA A 267 -4.94 -1.25 29.24
CA ALA A 267 -5.08 -2.53 29.95
C ALA A 267 -4.36 -3.68 29.22
N ALA A 268 -4.38 -3.70 27.88
CA ALA A 268 -3.72 -4.73 27.09
C ALA A 268 -2.19 -4.56 27.05
N THR A 269 -1.69 -3.31 27.06
CA THR A 269 -0.26 -3.05 26.79
C THR A 269 0.54 -2.60 28.00
N GLY A 270 -0.09 -2.06 29.05
CA GLY A 270 0.60 -1.39 30.16
C GLY A 270 1.26 -0.06 29.79
N ILE A 271 1.09 0.41 28.56
CA ILE A 271 1.75 1.62 28.06
C ILE A 271 1.24 2.86 28.80
N ARG A 272 2.19 3.72 29.19
CA ARG A 272 1.89 5.05 29.71
C ARG A 272 1.19 5.90 28.66
N LEU A 273 -0.07 6.25 28.90
CA LEU A 273 -0.90 7.05 28.01
C LEU A 273 -1.30 8.39 28.64
N ILE A 274 -0.90 9.49 28.02
CA ILE A 274 -1.40 10.83 28.32
C ILE A 274 -2.55 11.12 27.38
N THR A 275 -3.75 11.29 27.94
CA THR A 275 -4.92 11.70 27.15
C THR A 275 -5.17 13.19 27.31
N VAL A 276 -5.31 13.89 26.19
CA VAL A 276 -5.66 15.31 26.14
C VAL A 276 -7.07 15.43 25.60
N ASP A 277 -8.00 15.90 26.43
CA ASP A 277 -9.33 16.32 25.97
C ASP A 277 -9.23 17.71 25.37
N ALA A 278 -9.43 17.80 24.06
CA ALA A 278 -9.44 19.05 23.30
C ALA A 278 -10.71 19.16 22.44
N ALA A 279 -11.78 18.45 22.78
CA ALA A 279 -12.98 18.39 21.95
C ALA A 279 -13.57 19.79 21.70
N ASP A 280 -13.79 20.57 22.75
CA ASP A 280 -14.36 21.92 22.65
C ASP A 280 -13.48 22.85 21.82
N ASP A 281 -12.15 22.84 22.04
CA ASP A 281 -11.17 23.66 21.32
C ASP A 281 -11.19 23.42 19.79
N PHE A 282 -11.41 22.17 19.37
CA PHE A 282 -11.50 21.81 17.96
C PHE A 282 -12.88 22.14 17.38
N LEU A 283 -13.96 21.86 18.12
CA LEU A 283 -15.32 22.14 17.67
C LEU A 283 -15.56 23.64 17.51
N ASP A 284 -15.04 24.46 18.42
CA ASP A 284 -15.10 25.92 18.34
C ASP A 284 -14.29 26.46 17.15
N ALA A 285 -13.12 25.89 16.89
CA ALA A 285 -12.30 26.28 15.73
C ALA A 285 -12.92 25.91 14.38
N LEU A 286 -13.78 24.88 14.36
CA LEU A 286 -14.51 24.43 13.18
C LEU A 286 -15.87 25.12 13.01
N ALA A 287 -16.32 25.89 14.01
CA ALA A 287 -17.60 26.57 13.96
C ALA A 287 -17.68 27.54 12.76
N GLY A 288 -18.71 27.38 11.94
CA GLY A 288 -18.93 28.23 10.76
C GLY A 288 -18.02 27.94 9.56
N VAL A 289 -17.11 26.96 9.64
CA VAL A 289 -16.25 26.58 8.52
C VAL A 289 -16.96 25.56 7.64
N SER A 290 -17.25 25.92 6.39
CA SER A 290 -17.88 25.02 5.40
C SER A 290 -16.88 24.37 4.45
N GLU A 291 -15.78 25.06 4.15
CA GLU A 291 -14.80 24.64 3.12
C GLU A 291 -13.95 23.44 3.61
N PRO A 292 -13.98 22.28 2.92
CA PRO A 292 -13.30 21.05 3.32
C PRO A 292 -11.79 21.18 3.57
N GLU A 293 -11.06 21.86 2.70
CA GLU A 293 -9.60 22.00 2.82
C GLU A 293 -9.23 22.91 3.99
N ARG A 294 -9.99 23.96 4.22
CA ARG A 294 -9.85 24.84 5.38
C ARG A 294 -10.12 24.09 6.68
N LYS A 295 -11.13 23.22 6.74
CA LYS A 295 -11.33 22.33 7.89
C LYS A 295 -10.12 21.42 8.12
N ARG A 296 -9.56 20.83 7.05
CA ARG A 296 -8.35 19.98 7.16
C ARG A 296 -7.15 20.74 7.72
N LYS A 297 -6.92 21.97 7.26
CA LYS A 297 -5.86 22.86 7.75
C LYS A 297 -6.05 23.20 9.22
N ILE A 298 -7.26 23.61 9.62
CA ILE A 298 -7.58 23.94 11.01
C ILE A 298 -7.36 22.74 11.95
N ILE A 299 -7.87 21.56 11.57
CA ILE A 299 -7.69 20.33 12.37
C ILE A 299 -6.21 19.98 12.49
N GLY A 300 -5.45 20.09 11.40
CA GLY A 300 -4.00 19.82 11.41
C GLY A 300 -3.24 20.76 12.34
N GLU A 301 -3.45 22.08 12.20
CA GLU A 301 -2.81 23.10 13.03
C GLU A 301 -3.17 22.93 14.51
N LYS A 302 -4.45 22.73 14.83
CA LYS A 302 -4.92 22.51 16.21
C LYS A 302 -4.33 21.25 16.82
N PHE A 303 -4.26 20.17 16.05
CA PHE A 303 -3.65 18.91 16.51
C PHE A 303 -2.19 19.10 16.87
N ILE A 304 -1.43 19.76 16.02
CA ILE A 304 0.00 20.05 16.27
C ILE A 304 0.15 20.85 17.58
N ARG A 305 -0.60 21.95 17.74
CA ARG A 305 -0.52 22.79 18.94
C ARG A 305 -0.93 22.06 20.22
N THR A 306 -1.96 21.21 20.15
CA THR A 306 -2.39 20.43 21.32
C THR A 306 -1.37 19.34 21.65
N PHE A 307 -0.80 18.70 20.64
CA PHE A 307 0.27 17.71 20.81
C PHE A 307 1.54 18.35 21.39
N GLU A 308 1.93 19.54 20.95
CA GLU A 308 3.07 20.30 21.49
C GLU A 308 2.92 20.60 22.99
N LYS A 309 1.71 20.99 23.43
CA LYS A 309 1.45 21.24 24.85
C LYS A 309 1.66 19.97 25.68
N ALA A 310 1.13 18.84 25.23
CA ALA A 310 1.29 17.55 25.90
C ALA A 310 2.75 17.07 25.85
N GLN A 311 3.43 17.30 24.73
CA GLN A 311 4.84 16.97 24.56
C GLN A 311 5.72 17.77 25.53
N ARG A 312 5.45 19.06 25.73
CA ARG A 312 6.21 19.89 26.69
C ARG A 312 6.13 19.32 28.10
N GLN A 313 4.95 18.85 28.51
CA GLN A 313 4.79 18.17 29.79
C GLN A 313 5.67 16.91 29.88
N VAL A 314 5.70 16.09 28.82
CA VAL A 314 6.57 14.89 28.78
C VAL A 314 8.05 15.26 28.86
N LEU A 315 8.47 16.33 28.16
CA LEU A 315 9.84 16.84 28.19
C LEU A 315 10.24 17.34 29.59
N GLU A 316 9.37 18.10 30.25
CA GLU A 316 9.61 18.61 31.61
C GLU A 316 9.73 17.46 32.62
N GLU A 317 8.84 16.47 32.55
CA GLU A 317 8.87 15.28 33.41
C GLU A 317 10.09 14.39 33.16
N ALA A 318 10.50 14.22 31.90
CA ALA A 318 11.73 13.51 31.55
C ALA A 318 12.96 14.28 32.05
N GLY A 319 13.00 15.60 31.86
CA GLY A 319 14.09 16.46 32.33
C GLY A 319 14.23 16.45 33.85
N ALA A 320 13.11 16.44 34.59
CA ALA A 320 13.09 16.28 36.04
C ALA A 320 13.69 14.93 36.51
N ARG A 321 13.61 13.88 35.68
CA ARG A 321 14.25 12.58 35.90
C ARG A 321 15.68 12.50 35.37
N GLY A 322 16.24 13.61 34.86
CA GLY A 322 17.56 13.64 34.23
C GLY A 322 17.61 12.88 32.88
N LYS A 323 16.46 12.70 32.23
CA LYS A 323 16.31 12.00 30.96
C LYS A 323 16.01 12.98 29.82
N GLU A 324 16.44 12.61 28.62
CA GLU A 324 16.23 13.39 27.40
C GLU A 324 15.26 12.66 26.47
N VAL A 325 14.24 13.37 25.96
CA VAL A 325 13.33 12.83 24.95
C VAL A 325 13.92 13.11 23.57
N LYS A 326 14.37 12.06 22.89
CA LYS A 326 15.09 12.19 21.59
C LYS A 326 14.27 11.74 20.39
N PHE A 327 13.28 10.88 20.60
CA PHE A 327 12.64 10.14 19.52
C PHE A 327 11.13 10.35 19.45
N LEU A 328 10.61 10.40 18.22
CA LEU A 328 9.19 10.42 17.91
C LEU A 328 8.82 9.18 17.07
N VAL A 329 7.86 8.39 17.56
CA VAL A 329 7.37 7.19 16.85
C VAL A 329 6.30 7.56 15.84
N GLN A 330 6.39 6.99 14.64
CA GLN A 330 5.38 7.10 13.60
C GLN A 330 4.99 5.74 13.03
N GLY A 331 3.70 5.56 12.75
CA GLY A 331 3.16 4.34 12.13
C GLY A 331 3.19 4.37 10.60
N THR A 332 4.25 4.92 9.99
CA THR A 332 4.40 4.98 8.52
C THR A 332 4.50 3.57 7.95
N LEU A 333 3.72 3.26 6.90
CA LEU A 333 3.71 1.93 6.27
C LEU A 333 4.49 1.88 4.96
N TYR A 334 4.75 0.68 4.46
CA TYR A 334 5.48 0.49 3.20
C TYR A 334 4.82 1.15 1.98
N PRO A 335 3.49 1.05 1.76
CA PRO A 335 2.83 1.76 0.68
C PRO A 335 3.05 3.29 0.76
N ASP A 336 3.16 3.85 1.97
CA ASP A 336 3.38 5.28 2.12
C ASP A 336 4.75 5.72 1.60
N VAL A 337 5.76 4.88 1.82
CA VAL A 337 7.14 5.10 1.36
C VAL A 337 7.22 4.97 -0.15
N VAL A 338 6.62 3.93 -0.72
CA VAL A 338 6.61 3.69 -2.17
C VAL A 338 5.95 4.84 -2.91
N GLU A 339 4.79 5.32 -2.44
CA GLU A 339 4.12 6.49 -3.01
C GLU A 339 4.98 7.76 -2.91
N SER A 340 5.77 7.92 -1.85
CA SER A 340 6.64 9.10 -1.68
C SER A 340 7.92 9.05 -2.52
N GLY A 341 8.41 7.85 -2.88
CA GLY A 341 9.59 7.64 -3.73
C GLY A 341 9.27 7.55 -5.23
N GLY A 342 8.00 7.33 -5.59
CA GLY A 342 7.52 7.18 -6.96
C GLY A 342 7.28 8.51 -7.68
N GLY A 343 8.36 9.20 -8.07
CA GLY A 343 8.35 10.21 -9.13
C GLY A 343 8.43 11.69 -8.70
N ASP A 344 8.99 12.51 -9.59
CA ASP A 344 9.26 13.96 -9.49
C ASP A 344 8.07 14.86 -9.08
N GLY A 345 6.86 14.29 -8.91
CA GLY A 345 5.65 15.01 -8.50
C GLY A 345 5.05 14.58 -7.16
N ALA A 346 5.44 13.43 -6.60
CA ALA A 346 4.80 12.87 -5.40
C ALA A 346 5.39 13.40 -4.08
N ALA A 347 6.62 13.92 -4.13
CA ALA A 347 7.32 14.51 -2.97
C ALA A 347 6.53 15.65 -2.29
N ASN A 348 5.67 16.35 -3.02
CA ASN A 348 4.96 17.53 -2.52
C ASN A 348 3.65 17.23 -1.77
N ILE A 349 3.12 15.99 -1.82
CA ILE A 349 1.76 15.70 -1.32
C ILE A 349 1.77 15.23 0.15
N LYS A 350 2.89 14.71 0.68
CA LYS A 350 2.97 14.20 2.07
C LYS A 350 3.74 15.09 3.05
N SER A 351 4.16 16.29 2.65
CA SER A 351 4.74 17.30 3.56
C SER A 351 3.85 17.66 4.75
N HIS A 352 2.56 17.29 4.75
CA HIS A 352 1.57 17.66 5.76
C HIS A 352 1.03 16.49 6.60
N HIS A 353 1.49 15.26 6.41
CA HIS A 353 0.90 14.09 7.07
C HIS A 353 1.75 13.45 8.18
N ASN A 354 3.09 13.52 8.09
CA ASN A 354 4.00 12.94 9.08
C ASN A 354 4.99 14.01 9.57
N VAL A 355 4.58 14.88 10.50
CA VAL A 355 5.42 15.97 11.07
C VAL A 355 5.46 17.28 10.24
N GLY A 356 4.41 17.59 9.48
CA GLY A 356 4.32 18.83 8.69
C GLY A 356 4.14 20.14 9.47
N GLY A 357 4.65 20.24 10.69
CA GLY A 357 4.55 21.49 11.47
C GLY A 357 5.08 21.42 12.89
N LEU A 358 6.02 20.52 13.21
CA LEU A 358 6.80 20.75 14.43
C LEU A 358 7.62 22.04 14.25
N PRO A 359 7.73 22.89 15.28
CA PRO A 359 8.49 24.12 15.19
C PRO A 359 9.97 23.81 14.95
N GLU A 360 10.67 24.71 14.25
CA GLU A 360 12.05 24.48 13.75
C GLU A 360 13.08 24.19 14.88
N ASP A 361 12.71 24.46 16.12
CA ASP A 361 13.50 24.25 17.33
C ASP A 361 13.39 22.83 17.91
N ILE A 362 12.39 22.02 17.52
CA ILE A 362 12.18 20.67 18.05
C ILE A 362 12.77 19.62 17.08
N LYS A 363 13.96 19.12 17.43
CA LYS A 363 14.69 18.12 16.64
C LYS A 363 14.51 16.71 17.21
N PHE A 364 13.41 16.04 16.87
CA PHE A 364 13.28 14.61 17.11
C PHE A 364 13.94 13.78 16.02
N GLN A 365 14.49 12.63 16.42
CA GLN A 365 14.80 11.55 15.50
C GLN A 365 13.56 10.66 15.35
N LEU A 366 13.27 10.21 14.13
CA LEU A 366 12.08 9.40 13.87
C LEU A 366 12.36 7.92 14.12
N ILE A 367 11.36 7.23 14.70
CA ILE A 367 11.29 5.77 14.76
C ILE A 367 10.07 5.35 13.96
N GLU A 368 10.29 4.68 12.83
CA GLU A 368 9.24 4.23 11.91
C GLU A 368 9.27 2.71 11.80
N PRO A 369 8.84 1.96 12.83
CA PRO A 369 9.08 0.52 12.91
C PRO A 369 8.24 -0.28 11.92
N LEU A 370 7.21 0.33 11.33
CA LEU A 370 6.31 -0.29 10.34
C LEU A 370 6.66 0.09 8.90
N ARG A 371 7.74 0.87 8.70
CA ARG A 371 8.10 1.49 7.41
C ARG A 371 8.27 0.49 6.27
N THR A 372 8.66 -0.74 6.60
CA THR A 372 8.87 -1.82 5.62
C THR A 372 7.70 -2.79 5.53
N LEU A 373 6.55 -2.54 6.19
CA LEU A 373 5.45 -3.49 6.34
C LEU A 373 4.17 -3.06 5.60
N PHE A 374 3.43 -4.05 5.09
CA PHE A 374 2.07 -3.89 4.58
C PHE A 374 1.03 -3.97 5.71
N LYS A 375 -0.19 -3.53 5.39
CA LYS A 375 -1.27 -3.36 6.36
C LYS A 375 -1.74 -4.67 7.02
N ASP A 376 -1.72 -5.76 6.27
CA ASP A 376 -2.04 -7.10 6.75
C ASP A 376 -0.95 -7.67 7.67
N GLU A 377 0.33 -7.43 7.35
CA GLU A 377 1.45 -7.78 8.23
C GLU A 377 1.38 -7.03 9.56
N VAL A 378 1.06 -5.73 9.51
CA VAL A 378 0.83 -4.91 10.72
C VAL A 378 -0.31 -5.47 11.57
N ARG A 379 -1.36 -6.02 10.95
CA ARG A 379 -2.46 -6.66 11.69
C ARG A 379 -2.01 -7.96 12.34
N ALA A 380 -1.28 -8.81 11.61
CA ALA A 380 -0.74 -10.05 12.15
C ALA A 380 0.18 -9.78 13.36
N ILE A 381 1.06 -8.79 13.24
CA ILE A 381 1.91 -8.31 14.34
C ILE A 381 1.08 -7.78 15.50
N GLY A 382 0.01 -7.02 15.23
CA GLY A 382 -0.88 -6.53 16.27
C GLY A 382 -1.51 -7.65 17.10
N THR A 383 -1.99 -8.70 16.44
CA THR A 383 -2.52 -9.90 17.11
C THR A 383 -1.42 -10.63 17.91
N GLU A 384 -0.22 -10.81 17.33
CA GLU A 384 0.92 -11.45 17.99
C GLU A 384 1.44 -10.66 19.21
N LEU A 385 1.30 -9.34 19.20
CA LEU A 385 1.61 -8.46 20.33
C LEU A 385 0.51 -8.47 21.42
N GLY A 386 -0.60 -9.19 21.22
CA GLY A 386 -1.70 -9.29 22.18
C GLY A 386 -2.65 -8.09 22.16
N LEU A 387 -2.67 -7.29 21.10
CA LEU A 387 -3.64 -6.19 20.98
C LEU A 387 -5.06 -6.75 20.78
N PRO A 388 -6.09 -6.10 21.35
CA PRO A 388 -7.48 -6.51 21.15
C PRO A 388 -7.89 -6.51 19.67
N ASP A 389 -8.65 -7.53 19.27
CA ASP A 389 -9.13 -7.68 17.89
C ASP A 389 -9.99 -6.48 17.44
N GLU A 390 -10.71 -5.82 18.36
CA GLU A 390 -11.50 -4.63 18.05
C GLU A 390 -10.63 -3.45 17.59
N ILE A 391 -9.36 -3.41 17.99
CA ILE A 391 -8.37 -2.40 17.56
C ILE A 391 -7.71 -2.87 16.25
N VAL A 392 -7.28 -4.13 16.18
CA VAL A 392 -6.50 -4.69 15.05
C VAL A 392 -7.34 -4.77 13.77
N TRP A 393 -8.54 -5.34 13.85
CA TRP A 393 -9.41 -5.61 12.70
C TRP A 393 -10.33 -4.44 12.36
N ARG A 394 -10.16 -3.32 13.05
CA ARG A 394 -10.98 -2.13 12.86
C ARG A 394 -10.86 -1.60 11.44
N GLN A 395 -11.99 -1.10 10.93
CA GLN A 395 -12.00 -0.40 9.67
C GLN A 395 -11.21 0.92 9.80
N PRO A 396 -10.41 1.30 8.77
CA PRO A 396 -9.71 2.57 8.75
C PRO A 396 -10.67 3.73 8.97
N PHE A 397 -10.31 4.64 9.88
CA PHE A 397 -11.10 5.83 10.16
C PHE A 397 -10.27 7.07 9.83
N ARG A 398 -10.83 7.95 8.99
CA ARG A 398 -10.20 9.23 8.65
C ARG A 398 -11.01 10.36 9.29
N ALA A 399 -10.67 10.72 10.53
CA ALA A 399 -11.36 11.78 11.29
C ALA A 399 -11.45 13.10 10.52
N ARG A 400 -10.37 13.51 9.83
CA ARG A 400 -10.35 14.69 8.97
C ARG A 400 -11.33 14.58 7.79
N VAL A 401 -11.45 13.39 7.19
CA VAL A 401 -12.37 13.15 6.08
C VAL A 401 -13.81 13.22 6.57
N TRP A 402 -14.10 12.65 7.75
CA TRP A 402 -15.43 12.73 8.37
C TRP A 402 -15.84 14.18 8.65
N ALA A 403 -14.96 14.98 9.26
CA ALA A 403 -15.22 16.40 9.49
C ALA A 403 -15.33 17.22 8.20
N SER A 404 -14.60 16.85 7.15
CA SER A 404 -14.70 17.49 5.84
C SER A 404 -16.01 17.15 5.10
N ALA A 405 -16.54 15.94 5.32
CA ALA A 405 -17.77 15.45 4.71
C ALA A 405 -19.04 15.88 5.46
N SER A 406 -18.93 16.28 6.73
CA SER A 406 -20.08 16.79 7.49
C SER A 406 -20.46 18.19 7.01
N SER A 407 -21.64 18.30 6.38
CA SER A 407 -22.23 19.60 6.06
C SER A 407 -22.55 20.32 7.37
N ALA A 408 -22.26 21.61 7.43
CA ALA A 408 -22.35 22.44 8.63
C ALA A 408 -23.76 22.40 9.26
N ARG A 409 -23.97 21.48 10.20
CA ARG A 409 -25.00 21.57 11.23
C ARG A 409 -24.31 21.41 12.57
N SER A 410 -24.70 22.24 13.52
CA SER A 410 -24.22 22.27 14.90
C SER A 410 -23.89 20.86 15.42
N PRO A 411 -22.64 20.60 15.86
CA PRO A 411 -22.20 19.29 16.35
C PRO A 411 -23.07 18.73 17.47
N ARG A 412 -23.76 19.60 18.23
CA ARG A 412 -24.65 19.22 19.34
C ARG A 412 -25.98 18.59 18.91
N SER A 413 -26.35 18.64 17.63
CA SER A 413 -27.61 18.03 17.14
C SER A 413 -27.42 16.66 16.47
N ALA A 414 -26.18 16.21 16.25
CA ALA A 414 -25.91 14.93 15.61
C ALA A 414 -25.96 13.72 16.58
N SER A 415 -25.89 13.95 17.90
CA SER A 415 -25.93 12.89 18.92
C SER A 415 -27.28 12.17 19.02
N THR A 416 -28.34 12.71 18.42
CA THR A 416 -29.71 12.18 18.54
C THR A 416 -30.14 11.27 17.38
N CYS A 417 -29.35 11.16 16.30
CA CYS A 417 -29.77 10.40 15.11
C CYS A 417 -29.38 8.90 15.12
N CYS A 418 -28.76 8.41 16.19
CA CYS A 418 -28.38 7.00 16.34
C CYS A 418 -28.99 6.39 17.61
N ALA A 419 -30.31 6.44 17.73
CA ALA A 419 -31.05 5.57 18.63
C ALA A 419 -31.84 4.55 17.80
N ARG A 420 -31.52 3.25 17.94
CA ARG A 420 -32.40 2.18 17.47
C ARG A 420 -33.71 2.26 18.26
N PRO A 421 -34.89 2.09 17.63
CA PRO A 421 -36.13 2.03 18.39
C PRO A 421 -36.22 0.69 19.14
N THR A 422 -36.47 0.77 20.44
CA THR A 422 -36.91 -0.36 21.28
C THR A 422 -38.31 -0.84 20.84
N PRO A 423 -38.61 -2.15 20.84
CA PRO A 423 -39.94 -2.63 20.47
C PRO A 423 -40.92 -2.47 21.64
N SER A 424 -42.10 -1.91 21.39
CA SER A 424 -43.23 -1.85 22.32
C SER A 424 -44.36 -2.77 21.83
N PRO A 425 -45.19 -3.36 22.72
CA PRO A 425 -45.85 -4.64 22.45
C PRO A 425 -47.16 -4.50 21.66
N ALA A 426 -47.45 -5.57 20.91
CA ALA A 426 -48.61 -5.73 20.06
C ALA A 426 -49.95 -5.68 20.81
N ARG A 427 -50.97 -5.08 20.16
CA ARG A 427 -52.40 -5.37 20.39
C ARG A 427 -53.07 -5.80 19.08
N ASN A 428 -54.00 -6.72 19.23
CA ASN A 428 -54.59 -7.63 18.26
C ASN A 428 -55.58 -7.01 17.24
N SER A 429 -55.56 -7.59 16.02
CA SER A 429 -56.69 -8.01 15.14
C SER A 429 -57.51 -6.97 14.35
N PRO A 430 -58.22 -7.35 13.25
CA PRO A 430 -57.88 -8.26 12.13
C PRO A 430 -58.17 -7.69 10.70
N ARG A 431 -57.46 -8.22 9.69
CA ARG A 431 -57.74 -8.48 8.22
C ARG A 431 -58.90 -7.74 7.47
N PRO A 432 -58.84 -7.50 6.11
CA PRO A 432 -58.42 -8.52 5.12
C PRO A 432 -57.70 -8.07 3.82
N VAL A 433 -56.87 -9.02 3.32
CA VAL A 433 -56.70 -9.54 1.94
C VAL A 433 -56.77 -8.59 0.74
N SER A 434 -55.65 -8.43 0.03
CA SER A 434 -55.58 -8.79 -1.40
C SER A 434 -54.13 -9.02 -1.89
N THR A 435 -54.05 -9.81 -2.94
CA THR A 435 -52.96 -10.51 -3.60
C THR A 435 -51.93 -9.63 -4.32
N ALA A 436 -50.63 -9.96 -4.27
CA ALA A 436 -49.77 -10.02 -5.45
C ALA A 436 -48.39 -10.66 -5.17
N THR A 437 -48.08 -11.58 -6.06
CA THR A 437 -46.88 -12.36 -6.38
C THR A 437 -45.48 -11.73 -6.19
N SER A 438 -44.57 -12.65 -5.87
CA SER A 438 -43.11 -12.62 -5.84
C SER A 438 -42.39 -11.98 -7.04
N GLY A 439 -41.28 -11.30 -6.75
CA GLY A 439 -40.24 -10.93 -7.73
C GLY A 439 -39.11 -10.15 -7.08
N SER A 440 -38.01 -10.84 -6.73
CA SER A 440 -36.79 -10.27 -6.18
C SER A 440 -35.97 -9.54 -7.24
N ALA A 441 -35.57 -8.29 -6.99
CA ALA A 441 -34.37 -7.70 -7.58
C ALA A 441 -33.91 -6.49 -6.72
N ARG A 442 -32.86 -6.69 -5.93
CA ARG A 442 -32.08 -5.60 -5.34
C ARG A 442 -31.09 -5.12 -6.39
N SER A 443 -31.32 -3.94 -6.97
CA SER A 443 -30.32 -3.20 -7.74
C SER A 443 -29.63 -2.22 -6.78
N CYS A 444 -28.34 -2.44 -6.51
CA CYS A 444 -27.48 -1.50 -5.81
C CYS A 444 -26.55 -0.88 -6.87
N PHE A 445 -26.83 0.36 -7.23
CA PHE A 445 -26.00 1.15 -8.14
C PHE A 445 -24.64 1.45 -7.49
N TRP A 446 -23.57 0.97 -8.12
CA TRP A 446 -22.20 1.43 -7.93
C TRP A 446 -21.94 2.58 -8.92
N LEU A 447 -21.59 3.76 -8.43
CA LEU A 447 -21.09 4.86 -9.25
C LEU A 447 -19.56 4.91 -9.11
N THR A 448 -18.88 4.34 -10.10
CA THR A 448 -17.47 4.56 -10.42
C THR A 448 -17.33 5.84 -11.24
N PHE A 449 -16.57 6.82 -10.75
CA PHE A 449 -16.15 7.97 -11.54
C PHE A 449 -14.78 7.70 -12.19
N THR A 450 -14.79 7.52 -13.51
CA THR A 450 -13.62 7.58 -14.39
C THR A 450 -13.36 9.04 -14.78
N LEU A 451 -12.16 9.56 -14.49
CA LEU A 451 -11.68 10.84 -15.00
C LEU A 451 -11.11 10.62 -16.41
N SER A 452 -11.85 11.04 -17.43
CA SER A 452 -11.37 11.20 -18.81
C SER A 452 -10.85 12.63 -18.98
N ALA A 453 -9.55 12.77 -19.25
CA ALA A 453 -8.92 14.03 -19.60
C ALA A 453 -9.11 14.29 -21.11
N SER A 454 -10.10 15.13 -21.48
CA SER A 454 -10.22 15.66 -22.83
C SER A 454 -9.65 17.08 -22.88
N LYS A 455 -8.56 17.24 -23.63
CA LYS A 455 -7.97 18.54 -24.00
C LYS A 455 -8.91 19.22 -25.01
N ALA A 456 -9.59 20.29 -24.59
CA ALA A 456 -10.33 21.18 -25.50
C ALA A 456 -9.43 22.37 -25.90
N THR A 457 -8.96 22.34 -27.14
CA THR A 457 -8.37 23.47 -27.87
C THR A 457 -9.46 24.48 -28.24
N SER A 458 -9.34 25.72 -27.76
CA SER A 458 -10.21 26.84 -28.16
C SER A 458 -9.56 27.68 -29.26
N ALA A 459 -10.12 27.63 -30.47
CA ALA A 459 -9.90 28.62 -31.53
C ALA A 459 -11.00 29.70 -31.46
N PRO A 460 -10.70 31.00 -31.63
CA PRO A 460 -11.73 32.01 -31.79
C PRO A 460 -11.95 32.37 -33.27
N THR A 461 -13.21 32.27 -33.68
CA THR A 461 -13.75 32.71 -34.97
C THR A 461 -13.76 34.22 -35.13
N ALA A 462 -13.51 34.64 -36.37
CA ALA A 462 -13.42 36.01 -36.86
C ALA A 462 -14.71 36.85 -36.76
N ARG A 463 -14.54 38.16 -36.52
CA ARG A 463 -15.44 39.22 -36.99
C ARG A 463 -14.61 40.32 -37.69
N ARG A 464 -15.01 40.63 -38.93
CA ARG A 464 -14.70 41.83 -39.73
C ARG A 464 -15.23 43.08 -38.98
N SER A 465 -14.78 44.33 -39.11
CA SER A 465 -14.12 45.11 -40.16
C SER A 465 -13.77 46.51 -39.62
N SER A 466 -12.65 47.13 -40.03
CA SER A 466 -12.60 48.51 -40.58
C SER A 466 -11.17 48.94 -40.95
N CYS A 467 -11.10 49.77 -41.99
CA CYS A 467 -9.93 50.28 -42.72
C CYS A 467 -8.93 51.13 -41.91
N ALA A 468 -7.63 51.09 -42.28
CA ALA A 468 -6.93 52.22 -42.92
C ALA A 468 -5.41 51.97 -43.19
N ARG A 469 -5.06 52.06 -44.48
CA ARG A 469 -3.87 52.68 -45.15
C ARG A 469 -2.40 52.40 -44.73
N SER A 470 -1.67 51.88 -45.74
CA SER A 470 -0.36 52.33 -46.29
C SER A 470 0.91 52.07 -45.45
N ALA A 471 2.10 51.75 -45.97
CA ALA A 471 2.71 51.83 -47.30
C ALA A 471 4.04 51.02 -47.33
N ARG A 472 4.46 50.55 -48.54
CA ARG A 472 5.86 50.45 -49.08
C ARG A 472 6.88 49.56 -48.31
N LYS A 473 7.83 48.80 -48.89
CA LYS A 473 8.53 48.82 -50.20
C LYS A 473 9.42 47.54 -50.31
N THR A 474 9.37 46.85 -51.48
CA THR A 474 10.43 46.26 -52.36
C THR A 474 11.65 45.45 -51.84
N PRO A 475 12.37 44.71 -52.71
CA PRO A 475 12.11 44.35 -54.13
C PRO A 475 11.61 42.92 -54.34
#